data_AF-A0A4V1ZN84-F1
#
_entry.id   AF-A0A4V1ZN84-F1
#
_cell.length_a   1.000
_cell.length_b   1.000
_cell.length_c   1.000
_cell.angle_alpha   90.00
_cell.angle_beta   90.00
_cell.angle_gamma   90.00
#
_symmetry.space_group_name_H-M   'P 1'
#
loop_
_entity.id
_entity.type
_entity.pdbx_description
1 polymer ?
#
loop_
_entity_poly.entity_id
_entity_poly.type
_entity_poly.pdbx_seq_one_letter_code
_entity_poly.pdbx_strand_id
1 'polypeptide(L)'
;MTEPEITSEPALAATAAPAASGAPAPKGRRRQQGRPQPQAAGRAPARAPSPVLERLFELYPKMFGARFLPLKLGVYQELLALHGEEFKKEDLKLAMGQHARSTRYLESVAAGEKRHDLQGEPVEDVSPEHVQQAIFEVYRRRKARSKEDPRAWLLARLEHAIDQSGLDREAWDARVGTTDDFSVAALDEAFAVVREKVARREALRRAFEASGLGVDEFASMYGMDPDVVKFALSRAAARPA
;
A
#
# COMPACT_ATOMS: atom_id res chain seq x y z
N MET A 1 -69.31 -8.09 -11.94
CA MET A 1 -69.83 -9.36 -11.40
C MET A 1 -68.77 -10.40 -11.76
N THR A 2 -67.94 -10.95 -10.87
CA THR A 2 -68.04 -11.20 -9.42
C THR A 2 -66.66 -11.75 -9.02
N GLU A 3 -65.97 -11.16 -8.02
CA GLU A 3 -65.04 -11.91 -7.14
C GLU A 3 -65.88 -12.86 -6.26
N PRO A 4 -65.41 -13.99 -5.69
CA PRO A 4 -64.06 -14.18 -5.12
C PRO A 4 -63.49 -15.63 -5.21
N GLU A 5 -62.27 -15.85 -4.71
CA GLU A 5 -61.82 -17.18 -4.29
C GLU A 5 -61.40 -17.15 -2.81
N ILE A 6 -61.81 -18.20 -2.09
CA ILE A 6 -61.88 -18.34 -0.65
C ILE A 6 -60.71 -19.19 -0.14
N THR A 7 -60.02 -18.68 0.89
CA THR A 7 -59.51 -19.33 2.12
C THR A 7 -59.04 -20.80 2.09
N SER A 8 -57.81 -21.08 2.53
CA SER A 8 -57.52 -21.75 3.83
C SER A 8 -56.04 -22.16 4.07
N GLU A 9 -55.58 -21.79 5.26
CA GLU A 9 -54.40 -22.11 6.11
C GLU A 9 -54.20 -23.65 6.42
N PRO A 10 -53.29 -24.17 7.31
CA PRO A 10 -52.58 -23.53 8.45
C PRO A 10 -51.15 -24.04 8.85
N ALA A 11 -50.66 -23.41 9.94
CA ALA A 11 -50.05 -23.99 11.16
C ALA A 11 -48.54 -24.24 11.29
N LEU A 12 -47.88 -23.26 11.94
CA LEU A 12 -46.85 -23.50 12.95
C LEU A 12 -47.48 -24.10 14.22
N ALA A 13 -46.80 -25.06 14.84
CA ALA A 13 -47.08 -25.53 16.19
C ALA A 13 -45.84 -25.42 17.09
N ALA A 14 -46.02 -24.76 18.23
CA ALA A 14 -45.12 -24.68 19.36
C ALA A 14 -45.52 -25.70 20.44
N THR A 15 -44.58 -26.16 21.27
CA THR A 15 -44.80 -26.68 22.65
C THR A 15 -43.42 -26.88 23.30
N ALA A 16 -43.00 -26.12 24.31
CA ALA A 16 -43.34 -26.12 25.75
C ALA A 16 -42.46 -27.06 26.61
N ALA A 17 -41.81 -26.46 27.62
CA ALA A 17 -41.13 -27.05 28.78
C ALA A 17 -42.18 -27.62 29.80
N PRO A 18 -41.89 -28.19 31.00
CA PRO A 18 -40.78 -27.86 31.94
C PRO A 18 -40.18 -29.04 32.76
N ALA A 19 -39.13 -28.79 33.55
CA ALA A 19 -38.70 -29.69 34.63
C ALA A 19 -38.13 -28.90 35.83
N ALA A 20 -38.49 -29.37 37.03
CA ALA A 20 -38.37 -28.68 38.31
C ALA A 20 -37.11 -29.06 39.13
N SER A 21 -36.78 -28.14 40.03
CA SER A 21 -35.87 -28.10 41.19
C SER A 21 -35.20 -29.36 41.74
N GLY A 22 -33.92 -29.20 42.09
CA GLY A 22 -33.22 -29.94 43.15
C GLY A 22 -31.81 -29.39 43.44
N ALA A 23 -31.58 -28.90 44.66
CA ALA A 23 -30.27 -28.59 45.28
C ALA A 23 -30.37 -28.97 46.78
N PRO A 24 -29.30 -29.10 47.62
CA PRO A 24 -27.91 -28.62 47.44
C PRO A 24 -26.75 -29.49 48.05
N ALA A 25 -25.50 -28.96 47.93
CA ALA A 25 -24.30 -29.10 48.79
C ALA A 25 -23.24 -30.23 48.55
N PRO A 26 -21.96 -30.09 49.00
CA PRO A 26 -21.07 -28.91 49.00
C PRO A 26 -19.67 -29.17 48.39
N LYS A 27 -18.89 -28.09 48.32
CA LYS A 27 -17.66 -27.87 47.54
C LYS A 27 -16.41 -28.60 48.06
N GLY A 28 -15.80 -29.43 47.20
CA GLY A 28 -14.41 -29.85 47.32
C GLY A 28 -13.45 -28.77 46.80
N ARG A 29 -12.56 -28.28 47.67
CA ARG A 29 -11.40 -27.45 47.33
C ARG A 29 -10.49 -28.21 46.34
N ARG A 30 -10.36 -27.72 45.10
CA ARG A 30 -9.29 -28.12 44.20
C ARG A 30 -8.34 -26.95 43.96
N ARG A 31 -7.08 -27.17 44.33
CA ARG A 31 -5.91 -26.29 44.21
C ARG A 31 -5.78 -25.75 42.78
N GLN A 32 -5.69 -24.42 42.65
CA GLN A 32 -5.24 -23.77 41.43
C GLN A 32 -3.75 -24.09 41.24
N GLN A 33 -3.44 -24.93 40.25
CA GLN A 33 -2.08 -25.06 39.72
C GLN A 33 -1.80 -23.84 38.84
N GLY A 34 -0.79 -23.07 39.23
CA GLY A 34 -0.32 -21.91 38.49
C GLY A 34 0.15 -22.31 37.09
N ARG A 35 -0.43 -21.65 36.07
CA ARG A 35 0.14 -21.67 34.72
C ARG A 35 1.45 -20.88 34.74
N PRO A 36 2.56 -21.41 34.20
CA PRO A 36 3.78 -20.63 34.03
C PRO A 36 3.51 -19.52 33.01
N GLN A 37 3.77 -18.27 33.42
CA GLN A 37 3.73 -17.12 32.52
C GLN A 37 4.84 -17.25 31.47
N PRO A 38 4.59 -16.96 30.18
CA PRO A 38 5.64 -16.91 29.18
C PRO A 38 6.60 -15.77 29.53
N GLN A 39 7.84 -16.13 29.84
CA GLN A 39 8.92 -15.18 30.05
C GLN A 39 9.05 -14.32 28.79
N ALA A 40 8.99 -13.00 28.99
CA ALA A 40 9.20 -12.02 27.95
C ALA A 40 10.52 -12.33 27.23
N ALA A 41 10.41 -12.73 25.96
CA ALA A 41 11.56 -12.92 25.10
C ALA A 41 12.35 -11.60 25.08
N GLY A 42 13.55 -11.64 25.66
CA GLY A 42 14.49 -10.53 25.63
C GLY A 42 14.64 -10.05 24.19
N ARG A 43 14.60 -8.73 24.00
CA ARG A 43 14.81 -8.08 22.72
C ARG A 43 16.14 -8.59 22.16
N ALA A 44 16.07 -9.41 21.11
CA ALA A 44 17.25 -9.95 20.45
C ALA A 44 18.18 -8.77 20.09
N PRO A 45 19.51 -8.92 20.28
CA PRO A 45 20.45 -7.86 19.92
C PRO A 45 20.25 -7.51 18.46
N ALA A 46 20.34 -6.21 18.13
CA ALA A 46 20.29 -5.76 16.75
C ALA A 46 21.35 -6.55 15.96
N ARG A 47 20.91 -7.48 15.10
CA ARG A 47 21.82 -8.28 14.28
C ARG A 47 22.70 -7.31 13.49
N ALA A 48 24.01 -7.47 13.63
CA ALA A 48 24.97 -6.77 12.79
C ALA A 48 24.58 -6.96 11.30
N PRO A 49 24.80 -5.95 10.44
CA PRO A 49 24.58 -6.09 9.01
C PRO A 49 25.27 -7.36 8.50
N SER A 50 24.62 -8.10 7.60
CA SER A 50 25.28 -9.24 6.97
C SER A 50 26.60 -8.78 6.32
N PRO A 51 27.74 -9.47 6.50
CA PRO A 51 28.99 -9.13 5.82
C PRO A 51 28.83 -9.05 4.29
N VAL A 52 27.93 -9.87 3.74
CA VAL A 52 27.56 -9.81 2.32
C VAL A 52 26.88 -8.49 1.98
N LEU A 53 26.03 -7.97 2.86
CA LEU A 53 25.38 -6.68 2.63
C LEU A 53 26.41 -5.55 2.66
N GLU A 54 27.32 -5.54 3.64
CA GLU A 54 28.45 -4.58 3.69
C GLU A 54 29.25 -4.58 2.39
N ARG A 55 29.55 -5.77 1.87
CA ARG A 55 30.24 -5.89 0.59
C ARG A 55 29.42 -5.34 -0.59
N LEU A 56 28.10 -5.53 -0.61
CA LEU A 56 27.22 -4.93 -1.62
C LEU A 56 27.19 -3.40 -1.53
N PHE A 57 27.33 -2.80 -0.33
CA PHE A 57 27.48 -1.35 -0.18
C PHE A 57 28.75 -0.83 -0.86
N GLU A 58 29.85 -1.57 -0.76
CA GLU A 58 31.14 -1.22 -1.39
C GLU A 58 31.08 -1.35 -2.92
N LEU A 59 30.51 -2.46 -3.41
CA LEU A 59 30.46 -2.76 -4.85
C LEU A 59 29.45 -1.88 -5.60
N TYR A 60 28.31 -1.59 -4.99
CA TYR A 60 27.18 -0.91 -5.63
C TYR A 60 26.66 0.25 -4.78
N PRO A 61 27.47 1.28 -4.52
CA PRO A 61 27.11 2.37 -3.61
C PRO A 61 25.90 3.19 -4.07
N LYS A 62 25.64 3.24 -5.38
CA LYS A 62 24.44 3.91 -5.92
C LYS A 62 23.13 3.21 -5.53
N MET A 63 23.16 1.88 -5.41
CA MET A 63 21.96 1.08 -5.11
C MET A 63 21.81 0.77 -3.63
N PHE A 64 22.92 0.48 -2.96
CA PHE A 64 22.91 0.07 -1.56
C PHE A 64 23.29 1.21 -0.61
N GLY A 65 23.84 2.34 -1.07
CA GLY A 65 24.45 3.38 -0.22
C GLY A 65 23.52 4.30 0.59
N ALA A 66 23.78 5.61 0.52
CA ALA A 66 23.06 6.60 1.35
C ALA A 66 21.59 6.78 0.95
N ARG A 67 21.26 6.53 -0.32
CA ARG A 67 19.88 6.46 -0.81
C ARG A 67 19.63 5.03 -1.30
N PHE A 68 18.49 4.47 -0.92
CA PHE A 68 18.09 3.14 -1.37
C PHE A 68 17.15 3.33 -2.56
N LEU A 69 17.33 2.51 -3.60
CA LEU A 69 16.50 2.52 -4.80
C LEU A 69 15.81 1.16 -4.96
N PRO A 70 14.58 1.09 -5.50
CA PRO A 70 13.94 -0.17 -5.81
C PRO A 70 14.80 -0.99 -6.78
N LEU A 71 14.98 -2.27 -6.51
CA LEU A 71 15.82 -3.14 -7.34
C LEU A 71 15.06 -3.65 -8.56
N LYS A 72 15.75 -3.72 -9.71
CA LYS A 72 15.31 -4.41 -10.92
C LYS A 72 14.96 -5.87 -10.63
N LEU A 73 13.95 -6.39 -11.32
CA LEU A 73 13.65 -7.82 -11.29
C LEU A 73 14.83 -8.64 -11.84
N GLY A 74 15.15 -9.75 -11.16
CA GLY A 74 16.27 -10.62 -11.56
C GLY A 74 17.66 -10.19 -11.05
N VAL A 75 17.76 -9.12 -10.25
CA VAL A 75 19.06 -8.62 -9.78
C VAL A 75 19.85 -9.64 -8.95
N TYR A 76 19.17 -10.58 -8.29
CA TYR A 76 19.84 -11.67 -7.56
C TYR A 76 20.65 -12.57 -8.49
N GLN A 77 20.08 -12.93 -9.64
CA GLN A 77 20.73 -13.74 -10.66
C GLN A 77 21.90 -12.98 -11.29
N GLU A 78 21.73 -11.68 -11.54
CA GLU A 78 22.82 -10.82 -12.03
C GLU A 78 23.98 -10.75 -11.03
N LEU A 79 23.69 -10.56 -9.73
CA LEU A 79 24.70 -10.56 -8.68
C LEU A 79 25.45 -11.90 -8.57
N LEU A 80 24.74 -13.03 -8.71
CA LEU A 80 25.38 -14.35 -8.74
C LEU A 80 26.22 -14.59 -9.99
N ALA A 81 25.82 -14.03 -11.14
CA ALA A 81 26.60 -14.17 -12.37
C ALA A 81 27.90 -13.35 -12.30
N LEU A 82 27.86 -12.17 -11.68
CA LEU A 82 29.02 -11.29 -11.55
C LEU A 82 29.95 -11.67 -10.38
N HIS A 83 29.38 -12.11 -9.26
CA HIS A 83 30.09 -12.28 -7.98
C HIS A 83 29.86 -13.66 -7.36
N GLY A 84 29.57 -14.68 -8.18
CA GLY A 84 29.25 -16.03 -7.71
C GLY A 84 30.38 -16.76 -6.99
N GLU A 85 31.64 -16.36 -7.21
CA GLU A 85 32.80 -16.86 -6.47
C GLU A 85 32.96 -16.17 -5.11
N GLU A 86 32.55 -14.89 -5.01
CA GLU A 86 32.66 -14.08 -3.79
C GLU A 86 31.47 -14.31 -2.84
N PHE A 87 30.27 -14.53 -3.38
CA PHE A 87 29.05 -14.69 -2.59
C PHE A 87 28.52 -16.12 -2.59
N LYS A 88 28.32 -16.67 -1.39
CA LYS A 88 27.50 -17.87 -1.20
C LYS A 88 26.03 -17.52 -1.47
N LYS A 89 25.35 -18.36 -2.27
CA LYS A 89 23.95 -18.17 -2.69
C LYS A 89 23.00 -17.87 -1.52
N GLU A 90 23.08 -18.66 -0.46
CA GLU A 90 22.19 -18.50 0.71
C GLU A 90 22.45 -17.20 1.47
N ASP A 91 23.72 -16.82 1.63
CA ASP A 91 24.10 -15.58 2.34
C ASP A 91 23.69 -14.34 1.54
N LEU A 92 23.83 -14.39 0.20
CA LEU A 92 23.35 -13.33 -0.69
C LEU A 92 21.84 -13.19 -0.64
N LYS A 93 21.11 -14.31 -0.69
CA LYS A 93 19.66 -14.32 -0.60
C LYS A 93 19.19 -13.74 0.74
N LEU A 94 19.86 -14.08 1.84
CA LEU A 94 19.57 -13.54 3.16
C LEU A 94 19.85 -12.02 3.21
N ALA A 95 20.99 -11.57 2.70
CA ALA A 95 21.36 -10.15 2.66
C ALA A 95 20.38 -9.31 1.83
N MET A 96 20.02 -9.78 0.63
CA MET A 96 19.02 -9.13 -0.20
C MET A 96 17.65 -9.11 0.46
N GLY A 97 17.26 -10.21 1.12
CA GLY A 97 16.03 -10.26 1.90
C GLY A 97 16.04 -9.29 3.08
N GLN A 98 17.19 -9.03 3.72
CA GLN A 98 17.32 -7.98 4.74
C GLN A 98 17.18 -6.59 4.13
N HIS A 99 17.84 -6.33 2.99
CA HIS A 99 17.77 -5.06 2.28
C HIS A 99 16.32 -4.71 1.87
N ALA A 100 15.65 -5.63 1.17
CA ALA A 100 14.30 -5.43 0.63
C ALA A 100 13.21 -5.25 1.69
N ARG A 101 13.45 -5.69 2.93
CA ARG A 101 12.52 -5.50 4.07
C ARG A 101 12.87 -4.31 4.96
N SER A 102 14.00 -3.66 4.71
CA SER A 102 14.42 -2.49 5.47
C SER A 102 13.44 -1.33 5.28
N THR A 103 13.27 -0.49 6.30
CA THR A 103 12.34 0.65 6.19
C THR A 103 12.77 1.63 5.11
N ARG A 104 14.08 1.84 4.94
CA ARG A 104 14.63 2.73 3.89
C ARG A 104 14.30 2.23 2.49
N TYR A 105 14.37 0.92 2.26
CA TYR A 105 13.97 0.34 0.98
C TYR A 105 12.46 0.48 0.75
N LEU A 106 11.64 0.16 1.75
CA LEU A 106 10.19 0.30 1.62
C LEU A 106 9.77 1.76 1.43
N GLU A 107 10.51 2.72 1.98
CA GLU A 107 10.29 4.14 1.74
C GLU A 107 10.57 4.54 0.29
N SER A 108 11.58 3.98 -0.39
CA SER A 108 11.83 4.26 -1.82
C SER A 108 10.80 3.61 -2.74
N VAL A 109 10.37 2.38 -2.40
CA VAL A 109 9.26 1.70 -3.10
C VAL A 109 7.96 2.46 -2.89
N ALA A 110 7.66 2.83 -1.64
CA ALA A 110 6.51 3.65 -1.32
C ALA A 110 6.59 4.97 -2.09
N ALA A 111 7.79 5.59 -2.19
CA ALA A 111 8.11 6.79 -2.96
C ALA A 111 7.83 6.69 -4.48
N GLY A 112 7.44 5.51 -4.99
CA GLY A 112 7.03 5.34 -6.38
C GLY A 112 8.20 5.53 -7.35
N GLU A 113 9.43 5.38 -6.84
CA GLU A 113 10.63 5.41 -7.67
C GLU A 113 10.64 4.21 -8.62
N LYS A 114 11.25 4.38 -9.80
CA LYS A 114 11.47 3.28 -10.73
C LYS A 114 12.37 2.22 -10.10
N ARG A 115 12.31 1.00 -10.62
CA ARG A 115 13.33 -0.01 -10.36
C ARG A 115 14.59 0.36 -11.12
N HIS A 116 15.73 0.16 -10.49
CA HIS A 116 17.04 0.48 -11.04
C HIS A 116 17.90 -0.78 -11.13
N ASP A 117 18.78 -0.79 -12.12
CA ASP A 117 19.82 -1.81 -12.26
C ASP A 117 20.93 -1.63 -11.21
N LEU A 118 21.96 -2.48 -11.26
CA LEU A 118 23.09 -2.41 -10.33
C LEU A 118 23.93 -1.13 -10.48
N GLN A 119 23.86 -0.50 -11.65
CA GLN A 119 24.56 0.74 -12.00
C GLN A 119 23.77 1.98 -11.56
N GLY A 120 22.56 1.80 -11.06
CA GLY A 120 21.68 2.86 -10.59
C GLY A 120 20.89 3.55 -11.70
N GLU A 121 20.77 2.93 -12.87
CA GLU A 121 20.00 3.47 -13.98
C GLU A 121 18.54 2.98 -13.90
N PRO A 122 17.54 3.85 -14.16
CA PRO A 122 16.13 3.47 -14.08
C PRO A 122 15.75 2.54 -15.24
N VAL A 123 15.06 1.45 -14.92
CA VAL A 123 14.71 0.39 -15.87
C VAL A 123 13.20 0.30 -16.08
N GLU A 124 12.44 0.09 -15.01
CA GLU A 124 11.02 -0.25 -15.09
C GLU A 124 10.26 0.38 -13.93
N ASP A 125 8.95 0.58 -14.09
CA ASP A 125 8.12 1.08 -12.99
C ASP A 125 7.88 -0.02 -11.95
N VAL A 126 7.83 0.38 -10.68
CA VAL A 126 7.36 -0.55 -9.64
C VAL A 126 5.86 -0.74 -9.82
N SER A 127 5.42 -2.00 -9.82
CA SER A 127 4.01 -2.31 -10.01
C SER A 127 3.13 -1.71 -8.88
N PRO A 128 1.90 -1.27 -9.17
CA PRO A 128 1.01 -0.63 -8.19
C PRO A 128 0.78 -1.47 -6.93
N GLU A 129 0.76 -2.79 -7.07
CA GLU A 129 0.57 -3.74 -5.96
C GLU A 129 1.71 -3.62 -4.94
N HIS A 130 2.95 -3.60 -5.41
CA HIS A 130 4.13 -3.48 -4.55
C HIS A 130 4.23 -2.09 -3.93
N VAL A 131 3.85 -1.03 -4.66
CA VAL A 131 3.81 0.33 -4.12
C VAL A 131 2.77 0.42 -3.00
N GLN A 132 1.55 -0.09 -3.20
CA GLN A 132 0.50 -0.11 -2.18
C GLN A 132 0.96 -0.85 -0.91
N GLN A 133 1.51 -2.05 -1.07
CA GLN A 133 2.01 -2.85 0.05
C GLN A 133 3.10 -2.10 0.84
N ALA A 134 4.03 -1.46 0.14
CA ALA A 134 5.08 -0.67 0.79
C ALA A 134 4.51 0.55 1.53
N ILE A 135 3.52 1.23 0.96
CA ILE A 135 2.86 2.38 1.61
C ILE A 135 2.20 1.96 2.93
N PHE A 136 1.38 0.90 2.93
CA PHE A 136 0.73 0.43 4.15
C PHE A 136 1.73 -0.10 5.18
N GLU A 137 2.78 -0.79 4.73
CA GLU A 137 3.83 -1.28 5.63
C GLU A 137 4.61 -0.13 6.29
N VAL A 138 4.95 0.91 5.53
CA VAL A 138 5.61 2.10 6.07
C VAL A 138 4.68 2.87 7.01
N TYR A 139 3.40 3.02 6.66
CA TYR A 139 2.38 3.60 7.55
C TYR A 139 2.34 2.85 8.89
N ARG A 140 2.23 1.52 8.85
CA ARG A 140 2.22 0.65 10.03
C ARG A 140 3.47 0.87 10.90
N ARG A 141 4.65 0.93 10.28
CA ARG A 141 5.93 1.19 10.98
C ARG A 141 6.04 2.61 11.53
N ARG A 142 5.44 3.61 10.88
CA ARG A 142 5.41 5.00 11.37
C ARG A 142 4.47 5.12 12.56
N LYS A 143 3.26 4.56 12.46
CA LYS A 143 2.27 4.51 13.53
C LYS A 143 2.77 3.77 14.78
N ALA A 144 3.54 2.69 14.61
CA ALA A 144 4.14 1.98 15.74
C ALA A 144 5.25 2.77 16.47
N ARG A 145 5.84 3.80 15.84
CA ARG A 145 6.94 4.59 16.41
C ARG A 145 6.52 5.98 16.92
N SER A 146 5.37 6.48 16.47
CA SER A 146 4.85 7.80 16.81
C SER A 146 3.59 7.69 17.66
N LYS A 147 3.32 8.71 18.48
CA LYS A 147 2.02 8.86 19.17
C LYS A 147 0.95 9.44 18.25
N GLU A 148 1.38 10.18 17.21
CA GLU A 148 0.51 10.79 16.22
C GLU A 148 0.25 9.82 15.07
N ASP A 149 -0.99 9.80 14.57
CA ASP A 149 -1.38 8.97 13.44
C ASP A 149 -0.88 9.59 12.12
N PRO A 150 0.03 8.93 11.37
CA PRO A 150 0.58 9.47 10.14
C PRO A 150 -0.40 9.35 8.95
N ARG A 151 -1.71 9.55 9.19
CA ARG A 151 -2.78 9.40 8.19
C ARG A 151 -2.60 10.37 7.03
N ALA A 152 -2.21 11.62 7.30
CA ALA A 152 -1.93 12.61 6.24
C ALA A 152 -0.82 12.15 5.29
N TRP A 153 0.23 11.52 5.84
CA TRP A 153 1.28 10.90 5.03
C TRP A 153 0.75 9.74 4.19
N LEU A 154 -0.08 8.87 4.78
CA LEU A 154 -0.69 7.74 4.07
C LEU A 154 -1.52 8.20 2.87
N LEU A 155 -2.43 9.16 3.08
CA LEU A 155 -3.31 9.66 2.03
C LEU A 155 -2.53 10.36 0.91
N ALA A 156 -1.58 11.23 1.25
CA ALA A 156 -0.72 11.88 0.24
C ALA A 156 0.07 10.87 -0.60
N ARG A 157 0.49 9.76 0.03
CA ARG A 157 1.27 8.72 -0.62
C ARG A 157 0.42 7.83 -1.54
N LEU A 158 -0.79 7.48 -1.10
CA LEU A 158 -1.78 6.77 -1.94
C LEU A 158 -2.22 7.64 -3.11
N GLU A 159 -2.51 8.92 -2.89
CA GLU A 159 -2.89 9.86 -3.94
C GLU A 159 -1.82 9.90 -5.04
N HIS A 160 -0.56 10.06 -4.65
CA HIS A 160 0.55 10.05 -5.60
C HIS A 160 0.67 8.72 -6.36
N ALA A 161 0.55 7.58 -5.67
CA ALA A 161 0.62 6.27 -6.31
C ALA A 161 -0.50 6.06 -7.34
N ILE A 162 -1.73 6.46 -7.00
CA ILE A 162 -2.89 6.37 -7.88
C ILE A 162 -2.69 7.28 -9.11
N ASP A 163 -2.31 8.54 -8.90
CA ASP A 163 -2.09 9.51 -9.98
C ASP A 163 -0.93 9.11 -10.91
N GLN A 164 0.12 8.46 -10.40
CA GLN A 164 1.21 7.88 -11.22
C GLN A 164 0.77 6.62 -11.98
N SER A 165 -0.06 5.78 -11.38
CA SER A 165 -0.52 4.54 -12.01
C SER A 165 -1.44 4.78 -13.21
N GLY A 166 -2.16 5.92 -13.21
CA GLY A 166 -3.19 6.21 -14.20
C GLY A 166 -4.41 5.28 -14.15
N LEU A 167 -4.50 4.40 -13.15
CA LEU A 167 -5.61 3.48 -12.98
C LEU A 167 -6.83 4.20 -12.37
N ASP A 168 -8.02 3.77 -12.76
CA ASP A 168 -9.22 4.07 -12.01
C ASP A 168 -9.40 3.09 -10.84
N ARG A 169 -10.49 3.26 -10.09
CA ARG A 169 -10.73 2.45 -8.89
C ARG A 169 -10.95 0.98 -9.22
N GLU A 170 -11.69 0.67 -10.28
CA GLU A 170 -12.04 -0.70 -10.65
C GLU A 170 -10.80 -1.46 -11.15
N ALA A 171 -10.00 -0.84 -12.03
CA ALA A 171 -8.76 -1.42 -12.53
C ALA A 171 -7.70 -1.58 -11.43
N TRP A 172 -7.69 -0.70 -10.43
CA TRP A 172 -6.82 -0.83 -9.26
C TRP A 172 -7.24 -2.03 -8.40
N ASP A 173 -8.52 -2.16 -8.07
CA ASP A 173 -9.03 -3.25 -7.23
C ASP A 173 -8.85 -4.62 -7.90
N ALA A 174 -9.03 -4.69 -9.22
CA ALA A 174 -8.78 -5.91 -10.01
C ALA A 174 -7.31 -6.38 -9.94
N ARG A 175 -6.37 -5.47 -9.67
CA ARG A 175 -4.93 -5.75 -9.60
C ARG A 175 -4.43 -6.02 -8.20
N VAL A 176 -4.77 -5.13 -7.26
CA VAL A 176 -4.16 -5.11 -5.93
C VAL A 176 -5.02 -5.78 -4.86
N GLY A 177 -6.35 -5.81 -5.05
CA GLY A 177 -7.34 -6.47 -4.19
C GLY A 177 -7.08 -6.36 -2.68
N THR A 178 -7.74 -5.43 -1.98
CA THR A 178 -7.69 -5.35 -0.51
C THR A 178 -9.04 -5.65 0.12
N THR A 179 -9.03 -6.40 1.23
CA THR A 179 -10.23 -6.77 1.98
C THR A 179 -10.31 -6.15 3.37
N ASP A 180 -9.28 -5.43 3.80
CA ASP A 180 -9.25 -4.73 5.08
C ASP A 180 -9.98 -3.40 5.01
N ASP A 181 -10.98 -3.19 5.88
CA ASP A 181 -11.83 -1.99 5.91
C ASP A 181 -11.03 -0.69 6.01
N PHE A 182 -9.95 -0.69 6.80
CA PHE A 182 -9.10 0.49 6.95
C PHE A 182 -8.41 0.86 5.62
N SER A 183 -7.84 -0.14 4.95
CA SER A 183 -7.16 0.04 3.66
C SER A 183 -8.13 0.44 2.56
N VAL A 184 -9.33 -0.16 2.53
CA VAL A 184 -10.41 0.20 1.60
C VAL A 184 -10.82 1.66 1.78
N ALA A 185 -11.09 2.09 3.01
CA ALA A 185 -11.50 3.46 3.30
C ALA A 185 -10.41 4.49 2.95
N ALA A 186 -9.14 4.18 3.23
CA ALA A 186 -8.02 5.05 2.86
C ALA A 186 -7.86 5.17 1.34
N LEU A 187 -8.07 4.09 0.59
CA LEU A 187 -8.07 4.11 -0.87
C LEU A 187 -9.26 4.93 -1.41
N ASP A 188 -10.47 4.75 -0.87
CA ASP A 188 -11.66 5.51 -1.30
C ASP A 188 -11.46 7.01 -1.17
N GLU A 189 -10.92 7.44 -0.03
CA GLU A 189 -10.59 8.83 0.24
C GLU A 189 -9.55 9.36 -0.76
N ALA A 190 -8.45 8.61 -0.99
CA ALA A 190 -7.42 9.01 -1.94
C ALA A 190 -7.93 9.07 -3.38
N PHE A 191 -8.73 8.09 -3.82
CA PHE A 191 -9.34 8.07 -5.15
C PHE A 191 -10.31 9.24 -5.35
N ALA A 192 -11.08 9.64 -4.33
CA ALA A 192 -11.96 10.79 -4.42
C ALA A 192 -11.16 12.08 -4.72
N VAL A 193 -10.05 12.29 -4.01
CA VAL A 193 -9.15 13.43 -4.23
C VAL A 193 -8.54 13.40 -5.63
N VAL A 194 -8.05 12.23 -6.08
CA VAL A 194 -7.48 12.10 -7.43
C VAL A 194 -8.53 12.37 -8.50
N ARG A 195 -9.76 11.87 -8.36
CA ARG A 195 -10.85 12.12 -9.31
C ARG A 195 -11.16 13.60 -9.44
N GLU A 196 -11.22 14.33 -8.32
CA GLU A 196 -11.44 15.79 -8.34
C GLU A 196 -10.31 16.50 -9.10
N LYS A 197 -9.05 16.15 -8.83
CA LYS A 197 -7.88 16.71 -9.53
C LYS A 197 -7.89 16.40 -11.02
N VAL A 198 -8.29 15.18 -11.40
CA VAL A 198 -8.47 14.79 -12.81
C VAL A 198 -9.58 15.60 -13.47
N ALA A 199 -10.76 15.67 -12.87
CA ALA A 199 -11.89 16.42 -13.41
C ALA A 199 -11.56 17.91 -13.59
N ARG A 200 -10.88 18.52 -12.62
CA ARG A 200 -10.41 19.91 -12.72
C ARG A 200 -9.43 20.11 -13.88
N ARG A 201 -8.47 19.20 -14.06
CA ARG A 201 -7.50 19.25 -15.17
C ARG A 201 -8.20 19.09 -16.53
N GLU A 202 -9.17 18.18 -16.63
CA GLU A 202 -9.96 18.00 -17.86
C GLU A 202 -10.83 19.21 -18.18
N ALA A 203 -11.52 19.78 -17.19
CA ALA A 203 -12.33 20.98 -17.39
C ALA A 203 -11.47 22.15 -17.87
N LEU A 204 -10.27 22.31 -17.28
CA LEU A 204 -9.30 23.31 -17.69
C LEU A 204 -8.82 23.07 -19.13
N ARG A 205 -8.53 21.82 -19.50
CA ARG A 205 -8.13 21.45 -20.87
C ARG A 205 -9.25 21.78 -21.87
N ARG A 206 -10.49 21.39 -21.59
CA ARG A 206 -11.63 21.67 -22.48
C ARG A 206 -11.88 23.18 -22.63
N ALA A 207 -11.74 23.95 -21.55
CA ALA A 207 -11.85 25.41 -21.59
C ALA A 207 -10.72 26.04 -22.43
N PHE A 208 -9.49 25.56 -22.28
CA PHE A 208 -8.35 26.00 -23.07
C PHE A 208 -8.57 25.72 -24.57
N GLU A 209 -8.93 24.48 -24.92
CA GLU A 209 -9.22 24.07 -26.30
C GLU A 209 -10.36 24.89 -26.92
N ALA A 210 -11.44 25.14 -26.16
CA ALA A 210 -12.58 25.94 -26.62
C ALA A 210 -12.25 27.44 -26.80
N SER A 211 -11.27 27.96 -26.05
CA SER A 211 -10.89 29.37 -26.13
C SER A 211 -10.14 29.72 -27.42
N GLY A 212 -9.41 28.75 -28.01
CA GLY A 212 -8.53 28.98 -29.16
C GLY A 212 -7.33 29.90 -28.89
N LEU A 213 -7.06 30.24 -27.63
CA LEU A 213 -6.01 31.17 -27.22
C LEU A 213 -4.65 30.49 -27.03
N GLY A 214 -3.59 31.30 -27.02
CA GLY A 214 -2.30 30.88 -26.50
C GLY A 214 -2.33 30.65 -24.97
N VAL A 215 -1.39 29.88 -24.43
CA VAL A 215 -1.35 29.54 -22.99
C VAL A 215 -1.25 30.78 -22.11
N ASP A 216 -0.39 31.75 -22.46
CA ASP A 216 -0.21 32.96 -21.67
C ASP A 216 -1.46 33.86 -21.68
N GLU A 217 -2.14 33.95 -22.81
CA GLU A 217 -3.38 34.72 -22.98
C GLU A 217 -4.54 34.07 -22.21
N PHE A 218 -4.68 32.76 -22.31
CA PHE A 218 -5.66 31.99 -21.54
C PHE A 218 -5.41 32.10 -20.04
N ALA A 219 -4.16 31.97 -19.61
CA ALA A 219 -3.79 32.11 -18.20
C ALA A 219 -4.13 33.52 -17.69
N SER A 220 -3.79 34.56 -18.45
CA SER A 220 -4.14 35.95 -18.12
C SER A 220 -5.64 36.17 -18.01
N MET A 221 -6.44 35.63 -18.95
CA MET A 221 -7.90 35.77 -18.98
C MET A 221 -8.58 35.26 -17.71
N TYR A 222 -8.07 34.17 -17.14
CA TYR A 222 -8.63 33.55 -15.94
C TYR A 222 -7.82 33.84 -14.66
N GLY A 223 -6.83 34.73 -14.72
CA GLY A 223 -5.97 35.07 -13.59
C GLY A 223 -5.16 33.87 -13.05
N MET A 224 -4.80 32.94 -13.94
CA MET A 224 -4.00 31.75 -13.63
C MET A 224 -2.52 32.00 -13.96
N ASP A 225 -1.65 31.20 -13.34
CA ASP A 225 -0.25 31.12 -13.72
C ASP A 225 -0.10 30.29 -15.01
N PRO A 226 0.62 30.77 -16.05
CA PRO A 226 0.85 30.02 -17.28
C PRO A 226 1.43 28.62 -17.07
N ASP A 227 2.29 28.44 -16.07
CA ASP A 227 2.93 27.15 -15.80
C ASP A 227 1.94 26.15 -15.18
N VAL A 228 0.92 26.63 -14.45
CA VAL A 228 -0.19 25.78 -13.99
C VAL A 228 -1.00 25.25 -15.18
N VAL A 229 -1.24 26.10 -16.19
CA VAL A 229 -1.93 25.70 -17.42
C VAL A 229 -1.08 24.69 -18.21
N LYS A 230 0.21 24.97 -18.45
CA LYS A 230 1.14 24.04 -19.12
C LYS A 230 1.22 22.68 -18.40
N PHE A 231 1.31 22.70 -17.08
CA PHE A 231 1.37 21.49 -16.28
C PHE A 231 0.08 20.67 -16.40
N ALA A 232 -1.08 21.31 -16.28
CA ALA A 232 -2.37 20.63 -16.41
C ALA A 232 -2.58 20.02 -17.81
N LEU A 233 -2.16 20.72 -18.87
CA LEU A 233 -2.24 20.24 -20.25
C LEU A 233 -1.30 19.05 -20.50
N SER A 234 -0.04 19.12 -20.06
CA SER A 234 0.93 18.03 -20.24
C SER A 234 0.51 16.75 -19.50
N ARG A 235 -0.06 16.87 -18.30
CA ARG A 235 -0.60 15.73 -17.53
C ARG A 235 -1.84 15.11 -18.17
N ALA A 236 -2.72 15.92 -18.76
CA ALA A 236 -3.91 15.41 -19.43
C ALA A 236 -3.60 14.68 -20.75
N ALA A 237 -2.47 14.98 -21.40
CA ALA A 237 -1.99 14.29 -22.60
C ALA A 237 -1.30 12.94 -22.30
N ALA A 238 -0.74 12.78 -21.10
CA ALA A 238 0.02 11.58 -20.71
C ALA A 238 -0.84 10.38 -20.30
N ARG A 239 -2.17 10.53 -20.19
CA ARG A 239 -3.09 9.45 -19.81
C ARG A 239 -3.83 8.95 -21.05
N PRO A 240 -3.67 7.67 -21.45
CA PRO A 240 -4.48 7.11 -22.52
C PRO A 240 -5.96 7.11 -22.11
N ALA A 241 -6.83 7.38 -23.08
CA ALA A 241 -8.29 7.41 -22.92
C ALA A 241 -8.86 6.03 -22.59
#